data_AF-A0A0N1BWI6-F1
#
_entry.id   AF-A0A0N1BWI6-F1
#
_cell.length_a   1.000
_cell.length_b   1.000
_cell.length_c   1.000
_cell.angle_alpha   90.00
_cell.angle_beta   90.00
_cell.angle_gamma   90.00
#
_symmetry.space_group_name_H-M   'P 1'
#
loop_
_entity.id
_entity.type
_entity.pdbx_description
1 polymer ?
#
loop_
_entity_poly.entity_id
_entity_poly.type
_entity_poly.pdbx_seq_one_letter_code
_entity_poly.pdbx_strand_id
1 'polypeptide(L)'
;MMDMSITNSLTPVQSRDSSTDRFRSSAQVLPLPEGLYLVSVKPTGQPLRIVNGVGFPAVQISSVPQPGTLPPSFLTKGELAPVVWLSGMDEAVITVPAGSSPLLITNYLYGPELQKCSDLEIKRLNRVTTAPAVGLSVHVHIQQQGERHFNAGEWAASDEPFWIETLRVEVTPSVGQLLQYHVPGASSSDGHWTPAPGRLGNPGGAPLAGIAFRLLAPLANTHRVVYAARFLRHGEMTGTDGEPCRSPQAQDPMIALRVAIVPR
;
A
#
# COMPACT_ATOMS: atom_id res chain seq x y z
N MET A 1 -1.75 -33.43 36.40
CA MET A 1 -1.14 -33.90 35.14
C MET A 1 -2.22 -34.74 34.47
N MET A 2 -2.96 -34.15 33.53
CA MET A 2 -4.08 -34.81 32.84
C MET A 2 -3.60 -35.16 31.43
N ASP A 3 -3.37 -36.44 31.19
CA ASP A 3 -3.17 -36.98 29.84
C ASP A 3 -4.52 -37.03 29.13
N MET A 4 -4.67 -36.24 28.07
CA MET A 4 -5.73 -36.41 27.08
C MET A 4 -5.23 -37.32 25.97
N SER A 5 -5.55 -38.60 26.07
CA SER A 5 -5.47 -39.56 24.96
C SER A 5 -6.72 -39.39 24.09
N ILE A 6 -6.57 -38.92 22.85
CA ILE A 6 -7.64 -38.98 21.84
C ILE A 6 -7.55 -40.34 21.15
N THR A 7 -8.40 -41.28 21.57
CA THR A 7 -8.60 -42.56 20.90
C THR A 7 -9.53 -42.33 19.69
N ASN A 8 -9.06 -42.65 18.48
CA ASN A 8 -9.92 -42.73 17.28
C ASN A 8 -10.94 -43.86 17.48
N SER A 9 -12.09 -43.56 18.06
CA SER A 9 -13.22 -44.47 18.09
C SER A 9 -13.84 -44.51 16.68
N LEU A 10 -13.66 -45.65 15.99
CA LEU A 10 -14.43 -45.99 14.80
C LEU A 10 -15.90 -46.01 15.19
N THR A 11 -16.65 -44.99 14.77
CA THR A 11 -18.09 -44.92 14.93
C THR A 11 -18.72 -46.06 14.11
N PRO A 12 -19.70 -46.81 14.64
CA PRO A 12 -20.36 -47.86 13.87
C PRO A 12 -20.98 -47.28 12.61
N VAL A 13 -20.72 -47.94 11.48
CA VAL A 13 -21.30 -47.61 10.17
C VAL A 13 -22.82 -47.71 10.29
N GLN A 14 -23.47 -46.56 10.50
CA GLN A 14 -24.90 -46.44 10.30
C GLN A 14 -25.20 -46.69 8.82
N SER A 15 -26.32 -47.38 8.61
CA SER A 15 -26.90 -47.83 7.34
C SER A 15 -26.52 -46.98 6.13
N ARG A 16 -26.02 -47.65 5.08
CA ARG A 16 -25.82 -47.06 3.75
C ARG A 16 -27.11 -46.38 3.29
N ASP A 17 -27.18 -45.07 3.44
CA ASP A 17 -28.11 -44.26 2.67
C ASP A 17 -27.83 -44.47 1.19
N SER A 18 -28.88 -44.69 0.41
CA SER A 18 -28.84 -44.70 -1.05
C SER A 18 -28.64 -43.29 -1.62
N SER A 19 -27.81 -42.46 -0.98
CA SER A 19 -27.42 -41.17 -1.52
C SER A 19 -26.24 -41.38 -2.47
N THR A 20 -26.39 -40.93 -3.71
CA THR A 20 -25.30 -40.88 -4.71
C THR A 20 -24.23 -39.84 -4.37
N ASP A 21 -24.36 -39.18 -3.23
CA ASP A 21 -23.50 -38.10 -2.79
C ASP A 21 -22.29 -38.66 -2.06
N ARG A 22 -21.10 -38.35 -2.59
CA ARG A 22 -19.84 -38.80 -2.03
C ARG A 22 -18.94 -37.60 -1.76
N PHE A 23 -18.34 -37.59 -0.58
CA PHE A 23 -17.28 -36.65 -0.26
C PHE A 23 -15.98 -37.07 -0.95
N ARG A 24 -15.31 -36.11 -1.57
CA ARG A 24 -14.00 -36.31 -2.21
C ARG A 24 -13.11 -35.11 -1.89
N SER A 25 -11.83 -35.34 -1.77
CA SER A 25 -10.84 -34.28 -1.63
C SER A 25 -9.64 -34.51 -2.52
N SER A 26 -9.00 -33.41 -2.91
CA SER A 26 -7.69 -33.43 -3.56
C SER A 26 -6.85 -32.30 -3.00
N ALA A 27 -5.57 -32.57 -2.74
CA ALA A 27 -4.67 -31.60 -2.14
C ALA A 27 -3.44 -31.40 -3.03
N GLN A 28 -2.95 -30.17 -3.07
CA GLN A 28 -1.70 -29.81 -3.74
C GLN A 28 -0.92 -28.80 -2.89
N VAL A 29 0.39 -28.83 -3.02
CA VAL A 29 1.27 -27.84 -2.40
C VAL A 29 1.75 -26.86 -3.48
N LEU A 30 1.58 -25.57 -3.22
CA LEU A 30 2.02 -24.50 -4.12
C LEU A 30 3.01 -23.60 -3.38
N PRO A 31 4.30 -23.58 -3.75
CA PRO A 31 5.22 -22.59 -3.25
C PRO A 31 4.88 -21.21 -3.83
N LEU A 32 4.64 -20.24 -2.96
CA LEU A 32 4.52 -18.84 -3.35
C LEU A 32 5.73 -18.05 -2.84
N PRO A 33 6.39 -17.27 -3.70
CA PRO A 33 7.43 -16.36 -3.25
C PRO A 33 6.83 -15.18 -2.48
N GLU A 34 7.68 -14.43 -1.77
CA GLU A 34 7.31 -13.20 -1.08
C GLU A 34 6.44 -12.29 -1.96
N GLY A 35 5.35 -11.79 -1.36
CA GLY A 35 4.48 -10.84 -2.03
C GLY A 35 3.05 -10.87 -1.54
N LEU A 36 2.22 -10.10 -2.24
CA LEU A 36 0.79 -10.03 -2.05
C LEU A 36 0.10 -10.73 -3.22
N TYR A 37 -0.92 -11.54 -2.95
CA TYR A 37 -1.63 -12.30 -3.96
C TYR A 37 -3.14 -12.15 -3.75
N LEU A 38 -3.88 -12.07 -4.86
CA LEU A 38 -5.32 -12.24 -4.88
C LEU A 38 -5.59 -13.67 -5.35
N VAL A 39 -6.40 -14.38 -4.60
CA VAL A 39 -6.89 -15.70 -4.96
C VAL A 39 -8.40 -15.61 -5.16
N SER A 40 -8.86 -15.98 -6.34
CA SER A 40 -10.27 -15.98 -6.71
C SER A 40 -10.69 -17.38 -7.16
N VAL A 41 -11.87 -17.82 -6.72
CA VAL A 41 -12.48 -19.06 -7.22
C VAL A 41 -13.07 -18.80 -8.60
N LYS A 42 -12.66 -19.57 -9.60
CA LYS A 42 -13.27 -19.46 -10.94
C LYS A 42 -14.69 -20.02 -10.92
N PRO A 43 -15.65 -19.35 -11.56
CA PRO A 43 -17.02 -19.86 -11.66
C PRO A 43 -17.02 -21.25 -12.32
N THR A 44 -17.51 -22.26 -11.60
CA THR A 44 -17.63 -23.63 -12.13
C THR A 44 -18.94 -23.86 -12.89
N GLY A 45 -19.88 -22.92 -12.81
CA GLY A 45 -21.25 -23.05 -13.34
C GLY A 45 -22.12 -24.06 -12.59
N GLN A 46 -21.60 -24.65 -11.49
CA GLN A 46 -22.33 -25.61 -10.66
C GLN A 46 -23.03 -24.88 -9.51
N PRO A 47 -24.29 -25.24 -9.17
CA PRO A 47 -24.97 -24.63 -8.04
C PRO A 47 -24.23 -24.96 -6.73
N LEU A 48 -24.04 -23.95 -5.90
CA LEU A 48 -23.43 -24.10 -4.59
C LEU A 48 -24.34 -24.96 -3.70
N ARG A 49 -23.80 -26.04 -3.13
CA ARG A 49 -24.53 -26.86 -2.18
C ARG A 49 -24.04 -26.59 -0.78
N ILE A 50 -24.92 -26.11 0.09
CA ILE A 50 -24.59 -25.88 1.50
C ILE A 50 -24.81 -27.17 2.30
N VAL A 51 -23.77 -27.64 2.98
CA VAL A 51 -23.83 -28.76 3.92
C VAL A 51 -23.19 -28.31 5.22
N ASN A 52 -23.94 -28.30 6.31
CA ASN A 52 -23.50 -27.83 7.63
C ASN A 52 -22.82 -26.45 7.60
N GLY A 53 -23.35 -25.53 6.79
CA GLY A 53 -22.82 -24.17 6.65
C GLY A 53 -21.62 -24.03 5.69
N VAL A 54 -21.11 -25.13 5.13
CA VAL A 54 -20.01 -25.11 4.14
C VAL A 54 -20.59 -25.24 2.73
N GLY A 55 -20.20 -24.33 1.83
CA GLY A 55 -20.60 -24.38 0.42
C GLY A 55 -19.67 -25.25 -0.41
N PHE A 56 -20.21 -26.26 -1.08
CA PHE A 56 -19.48 -27.15 -1.99
C PHE A 56 -19.78 -26.83 -3.46
N PRO A 57 -18.76 -26.90 -4.36
CA PRO A 57 -17.36 -27.24 -4.09
C PRO A 57 -16.63 -26.16 -3.26
N ALA A 58 -15.79 -26.61 -2.33
CA ALA A 58 -15.05 -25.75 -1.40
C ALA A 58 -13.55 -25.89 -1.61
N VAL A 59 -12.80 -24.83 -1.35
CA VAL A 59 -11.34 -24.85 -1.32
C VAL A 59 -10.87 -24.33 0.02
N GLN A 60 -10.05 -25.13 0.72
CA GLN A 60 -9.30 -24.65 1.86
C GLN A 60 -7.88 -24.32 1.43
N ILE A 61 -7.38 -23.16 1.86
CA ILE A 61 -6.00 -22.77 1.68
C ILE A 61 -5.40 -22.54 3.07
N SER A 62 -4.29 -23.19 3.35
CA SER A 62 -3.56 -23.06 4.61
C SER A 62 -2.06 -22.91 4.37
N SER A 63 -1.35 -22.38 5.36
CA SER A 63 0.10 -22.39 5.36
C SER A 63 0.63 -23.78 5.72
N VAL A 64 1.72 -24.20 5.07
CA VAL A 64 2.49 -25.37 5.50
C VAL A 64 3.54 -24.87 6.51
N PRO A 65 3.52 -25.34 7.78
CA PRO A 65 4.47 -24.88 8.79
C PRO A 65 5.91 -25.14 8.38
N GLN A 66 6.75 -24.10 8.45
CA GLN A 66 8.19 -24.19 8.19
C GLN A 66 8.96 -23.60 9.37
N PRO A 67 9.83 -24.39 10.03
CA PRO A 67 10.64 -23.89 11.15
C PRO A 67 11.45 -22.65 10.77
N GLY A 68 11.41 -21.63 11.63
CA GLY A 68 12.19 -20.40 11.45
C GLY A 68 11.64 -19.41 10.41
N THR A 69 10.42 -19.64 9.89
CA THR A 69 9.74 -18.72 8.96
C THR A 69 8.47 -18.15 9.57
N LEU A 70 8.07 -16.95 9.13
CA LEU A 70 6.76 -16.40 9.45
C LEU A 70 5.70 -17.04 8.54
N PRO A 71 4.51 -17.42 9.05
CA PRO A 71 3.46 -17.97 8.21
C PRO A 71 2.81 -16.85 7.37
N PRO A 72 2.32 -17.18 6.15
CA PRO A 72 1.41 -16.31 5.42
C PRO A 72 0.17 -15.94 6.23
N SER A 73 -0.37 -14.74 5.99
CA SER A 73 -1.68 -14.33 6.49
C SER A 73 -2.71 -14.31 5.36
N PHE A 74 -3.95 -14.68 5.71
CA PHE A 74 -5.07 -14.72 4.78
C PHE A 74 -6.12 -13.72 5.23
N LEU A 75 -6.51 -12.83 4.33
CA LEU A 75 -7.60 -11.87 4.54
C LEU A 75 -8.78 -12.30 3.66
N THR A 76 -9.91 -12.61 4.28
CA THR A 76 -11.18 -12.85 3.58
C THR A 76 -12.30 -12.16 4.31
N LYS A 77 -13.23 -11.53 3.59
CA LYS A 77 -14.42 -10.87 4.17
C LYS A 77 -14.10 -9.92 5.34
N GLY A 78 -12.93 -9.28 5.32
CA GLY A 78 -12.48 -8.33 6.36
C GLY A 78 -11.80 -8.97 7.58
N GLU A 79 -11.69 -10.29 7.64
CA GLU A 79 -11.10 -11.02 8.76
C GLU A 79 -9.77 -11.68 8.39
N LEU A 80 -8.81 -11.58 9.30
CA LEU A 80 -7.52 -12.26 9.19
C LEU A 80 -7.59 -13.63 9.85
N ALA A 81 -7.20 -14.67 9.12
CA ALA A 81 -7.17 -16.03 9.62
C ALA A 81 -5.90 -16.77 9.15
N PRO A 82 -5.45 -17.82 9.87
CA PRO A 82 -4.33 -18.67 9.44
C PRO A 82 -4.71 -19.70 8.36
N VAL A 83 -6.01 -19.83 8.08
CA VAL A 83 -6.61 -20.73 7.09
C VAL A 83 -7.79 -19.99 6.47
N VAL A 84 -7.99 -20.14 5.17
CA VAL A 84 -9.15 -19.60 4.46
C VAL A 84 -9.95 -20.69 3.77
N TRP A 85 -11.27 -20.54 3.80
CA TRP A 85 -12.22 -21.37 3.07
C TRP A 85 -12.89 -20.52 1.99
N LEU A 86 -12.86 -21.00 0.75
CA LEU A 86 -13.42 -20.33 -0.41
C LEU A 86 -14.44 -21.23 -1.10
N SER A 87 -15.56 -20.65 -1.51
CA SER A 87 -16.60 -21.35 -2.27
C SER A 87 -17.32 -20.39 -3.21
N GLY A 88 -17.94 -20.90 -4.28
CA GLY A 88 -18.69 -20.07 -5.23
C GLY A 88 -17.82 -18.99 -5.88
N MET A 89 -18.03 -17.73 -5.49
CA MET A 89 -17.33 -16.54 -6.00
C MET A 89 -16.44 -15.88 -4.94
N ASP A 90 -16.11 -16.59 -3.86
CA ASP A 90 -15.27 -16.06 -2.80
C ASP A 90 -13.87 -15.70 -3.31
N GLU A 91 -13.30 -14.66 -2.70
CA GLU A 91 -11.93 -14.21 -2.92
C GLU A 91 -11.19 -14.07 -1.58
N ALA A 92 -9.87 -14.19 -1.64
CA ALA A 92 -8.99 -13.92 -0.52
C ALA A 92 -7.70 -13.23 -0.95
N VAL A 93 -7.17 -12.41 -0.06
CA VAL A 93 -5.85 -11.82 -0.20
C VAL A 93 -4.87 -12.60 0.67
N ILE A 94 -3.75 -13.02 0.08
CA ILE A 94 -2.68 -13.74 0.76
C ILE A 94 -1.46 -12.83 0.85
N THR A 95 -0.96 -12.61 2.06
CA THR A 95 0.32 -11.94 2.30
C THR A 95 1.37 -12.98 2.63
N VAL A 96 2.37 -13.13 1.75
CA VAL A 96 3.52 -14.01 1.97
C VAL A 96 4.68 -13.16 2.49
N PRO A 97 5.17 -13.42 3.72
CA PRO A 97 6.28 -12.66 4.30
C PRO A 97 7.61 -12.96 3.56
N ALA A 98 8.69 -12.29 3.98
CA ALA A 98 10.00 -12.45 3.36
C ALA A 98 10.42 -13.92 3.26
N GLY A 99 10.80 -14.34 2.05
CA GLY A 99 11.07 -15.73 1.70
C GLY A 99 9.97 -16.36 0.84
N SER A 100 10.06 -17.68 0.63
CA SER A 100 9.03 -18.46 -0.06
C SER A 100 8.24 -19.25 0.98
N SER A 101 6.91 -19.22 0.90
CA SER A 101 6.05 -20.02 1.78
C SER A 101 5.21 -21.00 0.96
N PRO A 102 5.28 -22.31 1.25
CA PRO A 102 4.38 -23.28 0.66
C PRO A 102 2.97 -23.14 1.24
N LEU A 103 1.99 -23.08 0.34
CA LEU A 103 0.58 -23.18 0.68
C LEU A 103 0.09 -24.61 0.42
N LEU A 104 -0.75 -25.12 1.31
CA LEU A 104 -1.54 -26.32 1.08
C LEU A 104 -2.92 -25.91 0.58
N ILE A 105 -3.28 -26.34 -0.63
CA ILE A 105 -4.57 -26.07 -1.26
C ILE A 105 -5.33 -27.39 -1.30
N THR A 106 -6.44 -27.48 -0.59
CA THR A 106 -7.29 -28.66 -0.54
C THR A 106 -8.66 -28.34 -1.14
N ASN A 107 -8.96 -28.98 -2.27
CA ASN A 107 -10.30 -28.98 -2.85
C ASN A 107 -11.16 -30.03 -2.15
N TYR A 108 -12.40 -29.65 -1.84
CA TYR A 108 -13.41 -30.53 -1.29
C TYR A 108 -14.65 -30.52 -2.17
N LEU A 109 -15.11 -31.71 -2.52
CA LEU A 109 -16.29 -31.95 -3.34
C LEU A 109 -17.30 -32.76 -2.52
N TYR A 110 -18.57 -32.42 -2.68
CA TYR A 110 -19.67 -33.17 -2.07
C TYR A 110 -20.84 -33.18 -3.04
N GLY A 111 -21.14 -34.37 -3.59
CA GLY A 111 -22.15 -34.54 -4.62
C GLY A 111 -21.97 -35.80 -5.46
N PRO A 112 -22.69 -35.92 -6.59
CA PRO A 112 -22.60 -37.06 -7.50
C PRO A 112 -21.20 -37.20 -8.09
N GLU A 113 -20.86 -38.37 -8.67
CA GLU A 113 -19.50 -38.72 -9.10
C GLU A 113 -18.83 -37.71 -10.06
N LEU A 114 -19.61 -37.00 -10.89
CA LEU A 114 -19.11 -36.06 -11.90
C LEU A 114 -19.22 -34.59 -11.43
N GLN A 115 -18.50 -34.23 -10.37
CA GLN A 115 -18.30 -32.82 -9.97
C GLN A 115 -16.90 -32.34 -10.34
N LYS A 116 -16.79 -31.11 -10.83
CA LYS A 116 -15.50 -30.48 -11.14
C LYS A 116 -14.94 -29.82 -9.88
N CYS A 117 -13.64 -29.97 -9.65
CA CYS A 117 -12.93 -29.16 -8.66
C CYS A 117 -13.07 -27.68 -9.01
N SER A 118 -13.08 -26.84 -7.97
CA SER A 118 -12.93 -25.41 -8.14
C SER A 118 -11.54 -25.13 -8.72
N ASP A 119 -11.50 -24.42 -9.84
CA ASP A 119 -10.25 -23.88 -10.34
C ASP A 119 -9.95 -22.57 -9.61
N LEU A 120 -8.69 -22.35 -9.25
CA LEU A 120 -8.26 -21.14 -8.57
C LEU A 120 -7.46 -20.28 -9.55
N GLU A 121 -7.77 -18.99 -9.58
CA GLU A 121 -6.88 -18.00 -10.15
C GLU A 121 -6.06 -17.37 -9.03
N ILE A 122 -4.74 -17.55 -9.07
CA ILE A 122 -3.81 -16.92 -8.13
C ILE A 122 -3.05 -15.86 -8.89
N LYS A 123 -3.44 -14.61 -8.69
CA LYS A 123 -2.80 -13.47 -9.31
C LYS A 123 -1.88 -12.83 -8.30
N ARG A 124 -0.58 -12.76 -8.61
CA ARG A 124 0.30 -11.88 -7.86
C ARG A 124 -0.26 -10.47 -8.01
N LEU A 125 -0.68 -9.91 -6.89
CA LEU A 125 -0.87 -8.48 -6.83
C LEU A 125 0.55 -7.98 -6.86
N ASN A 126 0.94 -7.44 -8.02
CA ASN A 126 2.00 -6.47 -8.00
C ASN A 126 1.61 -5.54 -6.86
N ARG A 127 2.48 -5.43 -5.85
CA ARG A 127 2.52 -4.16 -5.13
C ARG A 127 2.49 -3.18 -6.28
N VAL A 128 1.44 -2.37 -6.35
CA VAL A 128 1.69 -1.03 -6.82
C VAL A 128 2.78 -0.63 -5.85
N THR A 129 4.03 -0.72 -6.28
CA THR A 129 5.12 -0.05 -5.60
C THR A 129 4.94 1.44 -5.88
N THR A 130 3.72 1.97 -5.71
CA THR A 130 3.56 2.97 -4.70
C THR A 130 4.16 2.36 -3.44
N ALA A 131 5.47 2.55 -3.30
CA ALA A 131 5.95 3.10 -2.06
C ALA A 131 4.83 3.98 -1.50
N PRO A 132 4.36 3.71 -0.26
CA PRO A 132 3.09 4.24 0.26
C PRO A 132 2.94 5.64 -0.29
N ALA A 133 1.97 5.88 -1.19
CA ALA A 133 1.96 7.07 -2.04
C ALA A 133 2.37 8.22 -1.15
N VAL A 134 3.60 8.71 -1.31
CA VAL A 134 4.29 9.38 -0.20
C VAL A 134 3.40 10.54 0.14
N GLY A 135 2.70 10.40 1.26
CA GLY A 135 1.41 11.06 1.44
C GLY A 135 1.73 12.46 1.86
N LEU A 136 2.06 13.27 0.87
CA LEU A 136 2.53 14.62 1.01
C LEU A 136 1.40 15.52 0.54
N SER A 137 1.06 16.46 1.38
CA SER A 137 0.17 17.54 1.02
C SER A 137 0.82 18.88 1.31
N VAL A 138 0.58 19.81 0.41
CA VAL A 138 1.19 21.12 0.39
C VAL A 138 0.13 22.13 0.75
N HIS A 139 0.36 22.85 1.84
CA HIS A 139 -0.46 23.97 2.26
C HIS A 139 0.33 25.24 2.01
N VAL A 140 -0.21 26.15 1.20
CA VAL A 140 0.41 27.45 0.92
C VAL A 140 -0.53 28.57 1.30
N HIS A 141 0.01 29.63 1.89
CA HIS A 141 -0.70 30.88 2.00
C HIS A 141 -0.31 31.74 0.80
N ILE A 142 -1.29 32.01 -0.07
CA ILE A 142 -1.13 32.83 -1.27
C ILE A 142 -1.63 34.24 -0.96
N GLN A 143 -0.84 35.23 -1.35
CA GLN A 143 -1.18 36.64 -1.18
C GLN A 143 -2.61 36.93 -1.67
N GLN A 144 -3.39 37.64 -0.86
CA GLN A 144 -4.79 38.03 -1.14
C GLN A 144 -5.80 36.87 -1.33
N GLN A 145 -5.35 35.62 -1.31
CA GLN A 145 -6.21 34.45 -1.52
C GLN A 145 -6.29 33.53 -0.31
N GLY A 146 -5.39 33.69 0.65
CA GLY A 146 -5.41 32.90 1.87
C GLY A 146 -4.75 31.54 1.71
N GLU A 147 -5.09 30.61 2.61
CA GLU A 147 -4.54 29.26 2.63
C GLU A 147 -5.21 28.37 1.58
N ARG A 148 -4.40 27.62 0.83
CA ARG A 148 -4.83 26.64 -0.15
C ARG A 148 -4.10 25.33 0.03
N HIS A 149 -4.76 24.24 -0.36
CA HIS A 149 -4.29 22.88 -0.20
C HIS A 149 -4.12 22.20 -1.55
N PHE A 150 -3.01 21.48 -1.70
CA PHE A 150 -2.64 20.78 -2.94
C PHE A 150 -2.04 19.42 -2.62
N ASN A 151 -2.30 18.44 -3.47
CA ASN A 151 -1.72 17.11 -3.34
C ASN A 151 -0.27 17.09 -3.84
N ALA A 152 0.47 16.03 -3.47
CA ALA A 152 1.79 15.77 -4.03
C ALA A 152 1.78 15.79 -5.57
N GLY A 153 2.74 16.50 -6.16
CA GLY A 153 2.87 16.63 -7.61
C GLY A 153 1.89 17.60 -8.27
N GLU A 154 0.93 18.16 -7.54
CA GLU A 154 0.10 19.26 -8.04
C GLU A 154 0.84 20.60 -7.92
N TRP A 155 0.48 21.54 -8.79
CA TRP A 155 0.93 22.92 -8.66
C TRP A 155 0.15 23.63 -7.57
N ALA A 156 0.83 23.94 -6.47
CA ALA A 156 0.40 24.90 -5.48
C ALA A 156 0.55 26.30 -6.04
N ALA A 157 -0.49 26.77 -6.74
CA ALA A 157 -0.49 28.02 -7.49
C ALA A 157 -1.85 28.73 -7.39
N SER A 158 -1.84 29.98 -7.84
CA SER A 158 -3.04 30.72 -8.19
C SER A 158 -3.12 30.90 -9.71
N ASP A 159 -4.33 31.13 -10.22
CA ASP A 159 -4.55 31.58 -11.61
C ASP A 159 -4.07 33.03 -11.80
N GLU A 160 -3.95 33.78 -10.70
CA GLU A 160 -3.46 35.16 -10.65
C GLU A 160 -1.98 35.21 -10.23
N PRO A 161 -1.23 36.27 -10.55
CA PRO A 161 0.21 36.39 -10.27
C PRO A 161 0.51 36.71 -8.78
N PHE A 162 -0.25 36.16 -7.85
CA PHE A 162 -0.04 36.29 -6.42
C PHE A 162 1.06 35.36 -5.94
N TRP A 163 1.88 35.87 -5.01
CA TRP A 163 3.01 35.12 -4.48
C TRP A 163 2.66 34.28 -3.26
N ILE A 164 3.51 33.28 -3.01
CA ILE A 164 3.45 32.42 -1.84
C ILE A 164 4.17 33.13 -0.69
N GLU A 165 3.46 33.34 0.42
CA GLU A 165 3.98 33.98 1.65
C GLU A 165 4.35 32.94 2.71
N THR A 166 3.70 31.77 2.69
CA THR A 166 3.91 30.70 3.66
C THR A 166 3.81 29.34 3.00
N LEU A 167 4.62 28.41 3.46
CA LEU A 167 4.59 27.00 3.07
C LEU A 167 4.54 26.11 4.31
N ARG A 168 3.57 25.21 4.36
CA ARG A 168 3.50 24.08 5.29
C ARG A 168 3.40 22.80 4.46
N VAL A 169 4.18 21.80 4.85
CA VAL A 169 4.10 20.47 4.25
C VAL A 169 3.64 19.51 5.32
N GLU A 170 2.56 18.78 5.02
CA GLU A 170 2.11 17.67 5.82
C GLU A 170 2.49 16.38 5.13
N VAL A 171 2.83 15.37 5.93
CA VAL A 171 3.37 14.11 5.45
C VAL A 171 2.78 12.95 6.26
N THR A 172 2.70 11.77 5.65
CA THR A 172 2.40 10.54 6.38
C THR A 172 3.45 10.27 7.45
N PRO A 173 3.12 9.56 8.54
CA PRO A 173 4.08 9.21 9.60
C PRO A 173 5.34 8.51 9.09
N SER A 174 5.23 7.74 8.01
CA SER A 174 6.34 7.05 7.34
C SER A 174 7.35 7.99 6.68
N VAL A 175 6.97 9.24 6.42
CA VAL A 175 7.80 10.25 5.74
C VAL A 175 8.24 11.32 6.73
N GLY A 176 7.35 11.76 7.61
CA GLY A 176 7.63 12.54 8.82
C GLY A 176 8.90 13.42 8.81
N GLN A 177 9.70 13.28 9.87
CA GLN A 177 10.96 14.01 10.07
C GLN A 177 12.05 13.65 9.04
N LEU A 178 11.81 12.70 8.13
CA LEU A 178 12.74 12.33 7.07
C LEU A 178 12.65 13.26 5.87
N LEU A 179 11.59 14.07 5.75
CA LEU A 179 11.52 15.18 4.81
C LEU A 179 11.90 16.47 5.54
N GLN A 180 12.83 17.23 4.96
CA GLN A 180 13.18 18.56 5.44
C GLN A 180 13.17 19.57 4.30
N TYR A 181 12.90 20.83 4.63
CA TYR A 181 12.83 21.91 3.66
C TYR A 181 13.27 23.24 4.25
N HIS A 182 13.80 24.13 3.42
CA HIS A 182 14.24 25.46 3.84
C HIS A 182 14.13 26.48 2.70
N VAL A 183 14.09 27.76 3.07
CA VAL A 183 14.26 28.86 2.12
C VAL A 183 15.77 29.04 1.90
N PRO A 184 16.29 28.92 0.67
CA PRO A 184 17.70 29.14 0.39
C PRO A 184 18.11 30.59 0.65
N GLY A 185 19.16 30.78 1.45
CA GLY A 185 19.84 32.07 1.59
C GLY A 185 20.78 32.37 0.41
N ALA A 186 21.38 33.56 0.41
CA ALA A 186 22.38 33.96 -0.59
C ALA A 186 23.67 33.11 -0.51
N SER A 187 24.00 32.55 0.65
CA SER A 187 25.06 31.55 0.82
C SER A 187 24.47 30.14 0.90
N SER A 188 25.11 29.19 0.23
CA SER A 188 24.67 27.78 0.14
C SER A 188 24.87 26.97 1.43
N SER A 189 25.38 27.57 2.51
CA SER A 189 25.89 26.83 3.67
C SER A 189 25.18 27.07 5.01
N ASP A 190 24.23 28.01 5.15
CA ASP A 190 23.53 28.16 6.44
C ASP A 190 22.08 28.58 6.26
N GLY A 191 21.20 27.58 6.25
CA GLY A 191 19.78 27.72 6.50
C GLY A 191 19.35 26.59 7.42
N HIS A 192 18.64 26.92 8.50
CA HIS A 192 18.04 25.92 9.38
C HIS A 192 17.02 25.10 8.56
N TRP A 193 17.31 23.81 8.37
CA TRP A 193 16.39 22.89 7.71
C TRP A 193 15.20 22.61 8.62
N THR A 194 14.00 22.93 8.14
CA THR A 194 12.75 22.68 8.86
C THR A 194 12.27 21.27 8.54
N PRO A 195 12.09 20.38 9.53
CA PRO A 195 11.51 19.06 9.28
C PRO A 195 10.01 19.14 9.03
N ALA A 196 9.48 18.16 8.30
CA ALA A 196 8.04 17.97 8.14
C ALA A 196 7.45 17.15 9.32
N PRO A 197 6.24 17.46 9.79
CA PRO A 197 5.46 18.65 9.46
C PRO A 197 6.09 19.93 10.07
N GLY A 198 6.07 21.03 9.32
CA GLY A 198 6.65 22.31 9.73
C GLY A 198 6.03 23.52 9.01
N ARG A 199 6.60 24.71 9.18
CA ARG A 199 6.17 25.92 8.45
C ARG A 199 7.38 26.79 8.09
N LEU A 200 7.35 27.37 6.90
CA LEU A 200 8.24 28.45 6.46
C LEU A 200 7.41 29.69 6.09
N GLY A 201 7.91 30.87 6.42
CA GLY A 201 7.22 32.14 6.18
C GLY A 201 6.09 32.42 7.18
N ASN A 202 5.48 33.59 7.03
CA ASN A 202 4.34 34.05 7.83
C ASN A 202 3.25 34.59 6.90
N PRO A 203 1.96 34.29 7.15
CA PRO A 203 0.86 34.90 6.41
C PRO A 203 0.91 36.43 6.51
N GLY A 204 0.71 37.13 5.40
CA GLY A 204 0.88 38.59 5.27
C GLY A 204 2.34 39.07 5.25
N GLY A 205 3.30 38.14 5.15
CA GLY A 205 4.73 38.42 5.15
C GLY A 205 5.34 38.67 3.77
N ALA A 206 6.67 38.70 3.72
CA ALA A 206 7.42 38.79 2.48
C ALA A 206 7.26 37.50 1.63
N PRO A 207 7.36 37.59 0.29
CA PRO A 207 7.32 36.43 -0.59
C PRO A 207 8.47 35.46 -0.28
N LEU A 208 8.21 34.17 -0.46
CA LEU A 208 9.27 33.17 -0.51
C LEU A 208 10.13 33.39 -1.76
N ALA A 209 11.44 33.58 -1.58
CA ALA A 209 12.39 33.82 -2.67
C ALA A 209 12.97 32.52 -3.28
N GLY A 210 12.61 31.37 -2.74
CA GLY A 210 13.04 30.05 -3.20
C GLY A 210 12.74 28.97 -2.18
N ILE A 211 13.05 27.73 -2.55
CA ILE A 211 12.83 26.57 -1.71
C ILE A 211 13.84 25.47 -2.04
N ALA A 212 14.20 24.65 -1.06
CA ALA A 212 14.83 23.36 -1.29
C ALA A 212 14.21 22.30 -0.38
N PHE A 213 14.16 21.06 -0.87
CA PHE A 213 13.67 19.90 -0.14
C PHE A 213 14.73 18.82 -0.15
N ARG A 214 14.93 18.12 0.97
CA ARG A 214 15.80 16.95 1.04
C ARG A 214 15.14 15.82 1.81
N LEU A 215 15.54 14.60 1.45
CA LEU A 215 15.21 13.40 2.20
C LEU A 215 16.40 12.98 3.07
N LEU A 216 16.11 12.46 4.25
CA LEU A 216 17.07 11.80 5.12
C LEU A 216 16.98 10.28 5.00
N ALA A 217 18.05 9.58 5.37
CA ALA A 217 18.02 8.12 5.49
C ALA A 217 17.01 7.70 6.59
N PRO A 218 16.32 6.56 6.43
CA PRO A 218 16.50 5.57 5.36
C PRO A 218 15.73 5.89 4.07
N LEU A 219 14.81 6.86 4.07
CA LEU A 219 13.95 7.14 2.91
C LEU A 219 14.76 7.62 1.69
N ALA A 220 15.80 8.41 1.90
CA ALA A 220 16.72 8.87 0.86
C ALA A 220 17.44 7.73 0.10
N ASN A 221 17.53 6.53 0.68
CA ASN A 221 18.17 5.38 0.04
C ASN A 221 17.30 4.73 -1.04
N THR A 222 15.98 4.92 -0.97
CA THR A 222 15.00 4.29 -1.87
C THR A 222 14.23 5.31 -2.72
N HIS A 223 14.20 6.57 -2.27
CA HIS A 223 13.45 7.65 -2.88
C HIS A 223 14.32 8.89 -3.09
N ARG A 224 13.84 9.76 -3.97
CA ARG A 224 14.31 11.14 -4.14
C ARG A 224 13.14 12.10 -4.04
N VAL A 225 13.40 13.34 -3.64
CA VAL A 225 12.41 14.42 -3.69
C VAL A 225 12.68 15.28 -4.91
N VAL A 226 11.66 15.47 -5.74
CA VAL A 226 11.70 16.32 -6.93
C VAL A 226 10.73 17.47 -6.75
N TYR A 227 11.15 18.67 -7.16
CA TYR A 227 10.33 19.86 -7.00
C TYR A 227 10.59 20.87 -8.11
N ALA A 228 9.59 21.70 -8.35
CA ALA A 228 9.65 22.81 -9.28
C ALA A 228 8.97 24.03 -8.65
N ALA A 229 9.52 25.21 -8.87
CA ALA A 229 8.92 26.47 -8.43
C ALA A 229 8.82 27.42 -9.63
N ARG A 230 7.73 28.19 -9.71
CA ARG A 230 7.62 29.28 -10.67
C ARG A 230 7.80 30.60 -9.96
N PHE A 231 8.60 31.46 -10.56
CA PHE A 231 8.86 32.80 -10.11
C PHE A 231 8.24 33.79 -11.08
N LEU A 232 7.74 34.91 -10.54
CA LEU A 232 6.98 35.88 -11.30
C LEU A 232 7.75 36.43 -12.52
N ARG A 233 9.06 36.62 -12.40
CA ARG A 233 9.89 37.25 -13.44
C ARG A 233 10.75 36.25 -14.21
N HIS A 234 11.21 35.17 -13.58
CA HIS A 234 12.11 34.21 -14.20
C HIS A 234 11.43 32.95 -14.77
N GLY A 235 10.20 32.65 -14.34
CA GLY A 235 9.49 31.44 -14.76
C GLY A 235 9.87 30.21 -13.93
N GLU A 236 9.82 29.03 -14.53
CA GLU A 236 9.94 27.75 -13.84
C GLU A 236 11.40 27.33 -13.61
N MET A 237 11.71 26.95 -12.38
CA MET A 237 12.96 26.32 -11.96
C MET A 237 12.66 24.95 -11.37
N THR A 238 13.62 24.04 -11.45
CA THR A 238 13.51 22.69 -10.89
C THR A 238 14.66 22.44 -9.91
N GLY A 239 14.45 21.52 -8.98
CA GLY A 239 15.47 21.04 -8.06
C GLY A 239 15.19 19.62 -7.62
N THR A 240 16.25 18.93 -7.21
CA THR A 240 16.17 17.59 -6.62
C THR A 240 17.04 17.51 -5.36
N ASP A 241 16.62 16.71 -4.38
CA ASP A 241 17.44 16.28 -3.24
C ASP A 241 18.38 17.36 -2.64
N GLY A 242 17.81 18.50 -2.24
CA GLY A 242 18.50 19.57 -1.52
C GLY A 242 19.08 20.67 -2.42
N GLU A 243 18.98 20.52 -3.74
CA GLU A 243 19.37 21.57 -4.69
C GLU A 243 18.49 22.83 -4.52
N PRO A 244 19.08 24.03 -4.40
CA PRO A 244 18.31 25.26 -4.29
C PRO A 244 17.45 25.51 -5.54
N CYS A 245 16.12 25.53 -5.38
CA CYS A 245 15.19 26.00 -6.40
C CYS A 245 14.87 27.48 -6.14
N ARG A 246 15.60 28.37 -6.80
CA ARG A 246 15.50 29.83 -6.66
C ARG A 246 15.71 30.54 -7.98
N SER A 247 15.08 31.70 -8.14
CA SER A 247 15.35 32.59 -9.27
C SER A 247 16.77 33.18 -9.16
N PRO A 248 17.50 33.35 -10.29
CA PRO A 248 18.75 34.12 -10.32
C PRO A 248 18.49 35.63 -10.18
N GLN A 249 17.25 36.09 -10.36
CA GLN A 249 16.89 37.48 -10.16
C GLN A 249 16.65 37.78 -8.68
N ALA A 250 17.29 38.83 -8.16
CA ALA A 250 17.13 39.22 -6.77
C ALA A 250 15.66 39.57 -6.46
N GLN A 251 15.16 39.02 -5.36
CA GLN A 251 13.80 39.26 -4.84
C GLN A 251 12.67 38.93 -5.83
N ASP A 252 12.89 37.97 -6.73
CA ASP A 252 11.84 37.46 -7.60
C ASP A 252 10.90 36.54 -6.80
N PRO A 253 9.61 36.90 -6.66
CA PRO A 253 8.72 36.18 -5.77
C PRO A 253 8.28 34.84 -6.38
N MET A 254 8.25 33.79 -5.54
CA MET A 254 7.69 32.50 -5.91
C MET A 254 6.16 32.56 -5.96
N ILE A 255 5.57 32.20 -7.10
CA ILE A 255 4.12 32.25 -7.36
C ILE A 255 3.49 30.86 -7.48
N ALA A 256 4.31 29.82 -7.70
CA ALA A 256 3.85 28.44 -7.73
C ALA A 256 4.91 27.48 -7.20
N LEU A 257 4.47 26.38 -6.60
CA LEU A 257 5.32 25.30 -6.14
C LEU A 257 4.71 23.95 -6.49
N ARG A 258 5.53 23.01 -6.92
CA ARG A 258 5.18 21.59 -7.06
C ARG A 258 6.26 20.77 -6.39
N VAL A 259 5.88 19.79 -5.58
CA VAL A 259 6.82 18.87 -4.92
C VAL A 259 6.24 17.47 -4.88
N ALA A 260 7.09 16.48 -5.12
CA ALA A 260 6.74 15.07 -5.04
C ALA A 260 7.94 14.25 -4.53
N ILE A 261 7.65 13.16 -3.85
CA ILE A 261 8.64 12.15 -3.50
C ILE A 261 8.42 10.96 -4.43
N VAL A 262 9.48 10.56 -5.13
CA VAL A 262 9.43 9.54 -6.18
C VAL A 262 10.48 8.46 -5.91
N PRO A 263 10.25 7.21 -6.36
CA PRO A 263 11.29 6.19 -6.32
C PRO A 263 12.55 6.63 -7.06
N ARG A 264 13.72 6.16 -6.61
CA ARG A 264 14.97 6.36 -7.33
C ARG A 264 14.98 5.61 -8.67
#